data_AF-A0A843HKS6-F1
#
_entry.id   AF-A0A843HKS6-F1
#
_cell.length_a   1.000
_cell.length_b   1.000
_cell.length_c   1.000
_cell.angle_alpha   90.00
_cell.angle_beta   90.00
_cell.angle_gamma   90.00
#
_symmetry.space_group_name_H-M   'P 1'
#
loop_
_entity.id
_entity.type
_entity.pdbx_description
1 polymer ?
#
loop_
_entity_poly.entity_id
_entity_poly.type
_entity_poly.pdbx_seq_one_letter_code
_entity_poly.pdbx_strand_id
1 'polypeptide(L)'
;MAKLTLIGLYNYDPTLFANLSVPTGIDADVLRDTILLRGGEFEVLYPDITFLKNAIGTWSDKWMHTMERWVNLMNIEYNPLENYDRMENWTDVNQRNSLTSRTESATGKDNSVSSGNGATENTRSAFDSSTYQPHDKSTSASNGINTSKSETTAAGNTSDASNELLQKSGRAHGNIGVVSSQDMARQERELYYWNMYEEIADLFISELCIFVY
;
A
#
# COMPACT_ATOMS: atom_id res chain seq x y z
N MET A 1 -35.69 -56.03 -10.95
CA MET A 1 -35.92 -54.90 -10.02
C MET A 1 -36.02 -53.64 -10.87
N ALA A 2 -37.07 -52.84 -10.68
CA ALA A 2 -37.11 -51.50 -11.26
C ALA A 2 -36.20 -50.61 -10.41
N LYS A 3 -35.23 -49.93 -11.04
CA LYS A 3 -34.35 -48.97 -10.37
C LYS A 3 -34.98 -47.58 -10.48
N LEU A 4 -35.06 -46.85 -9.37
CA LEU A 4 -35.53 -45.47 -9.40
C LEU A 4 -34.32 -44.55 -9.54
N THR A 5 -34.00 -44.22 -10.79
CA THR A 5 -32.83 -43.41 -11.15
C THR A 5 -33.12 -41.92 -10.97
N LEU A 6 -32.09 -41.13 -10.67
CA LEU A 6 -32.21 -39.67 -10.55
C LEU A 6 -32.82 -39.02 -11.80
N ILE A 7 -32.39 -39.42 -13.00
CA ILE A 7 -32.94 -38.90 -14.27
C ILE A 7 -34.39 -39.31 -14.49
N GLY A 8 -34.75 -40.53 -14.07
CA GLY A 8 -36.13 -41.02 -14.13
C GLY A 8 -37.07 -40.21 -13.23
N LEU A 9 -36.62 -39.85 -12.02
CA LEU A 9 -37.34 -38.98 -11.10
C LEU A 9 -37.46 -37.56 -11.64
N TYR A 10 -36.37 -37.01 -12.20
CA TYR A 10 -36.39 -35.68 -12.80
C TYR A 10 -37.33 -35.58 -14.01
N ASN A 11 -37.36 -36.61 -14.86
CA ASN A 11 -38.29 -36.67 -15.99
C ASN A 11 -39.76 -36.76 -15.54
N TYR A 12 -40.02 -37.35 -14.37
CA TYR A 12 -41.36 -37.42 -13.79
C TYR A 12 -41.77 -36.11 -13.11
N ASP A 13 -40.88 -35.47 -12.35
CA ASP A 13 -41.06 -34.14 -11.75
C ASP A 13 -39.89 -33.21 -12.09
N PRO A 14 -40.03 -32.36 -13.13
CA PRO A 14 -39.01 -31.38 -13.51
C PRO A 14 -38.68 -30.35 -12.43
N THR A 15 -39.51 -30.24 -11.39
CA THR A 15 -39.29 -29.32 -10.26
C THR A 15 -38.43 -29.94 -9.14
N LEU A 16 -37.87 -31.14 -9.36
CA LEU A 16 -37.04 -31.85 -8.37
C LEU A 16 -35.90 -30.98 -7.81
N PHE A 17 -35.25 -30.19 -8.66
CA PHE A 17 -34.15 -29.30 -8.28
C PHE A 17 -34.62 -27.87 -7.90
N ALA A 18 -35.91 -27.62 -7.73
CA ALA A 18 -36.40 -26.25 -7.47
C ALA A 18 -35.92 -25.68 -6.12
N ASN A 19 -35.51 -26.53 -5.17
CA ASN A 19 -34.95 -26.11 -3.89
C ASN A 19 -33.42 -26.03 -3.92
N LEU A 20 -32.77 -26.32 -5.06
CA LEU A 20 -31.32 -26.23 -5.20
C LEU A 20 -30.90 -24.75 -5.12
N SER A 21 -30.13 -24.42 -4.09
CA SER A 21 -29.56 -23.08 -3.90
C SER A 21 -28.06 -23.12 -4.16
N VAL A 22 -27.55 -22.16 -4.93
CA VAL A 22 -26.11 -22.05 -5.24
C VAL A 22 -25.63 -20.62 -5.01
N PRO A 23 -24.34 -20.42 -4.67
CA PRO A 23 -23.80 -19.10 -4.45
C PRO A 23 -23.67 -18.29 -5.74
N THR A 24 -23.51 -16.97 -5.59
CA THR A 24 -23.26 -16.07 -6.72
C THR A 24 -21.96 -16.46 -7.42
N GLY A 25 -22.00 -16.68 -8.73
CA GLY A 25 -20.87 -17.15 -9.54
C GLY A 25 -20.97 -18.61 -10.00
N ILE A 26 -21.95 -19.37 -9.49
CA ILE A 26 -22.29 -20.70 -9.98
C ILE A 26 -23.63 -20.64 -10.70
N ASP A 27 -23.68 -21.18 -11.91
CA ASP A 27 -24.92 -21.31 -12.66
C ASP A 27 -25.67 -22.57 -12.20
N ALA A 28 -26.88 -22.38 -11.66
CA ALA A 28 -27.70 -23.47 -11.13
C ALA A 28 -28.15 -24.45 -12.22
N ASP A 29 -28.38 -23.97 -13.44
CA ASP A 29 -28.79 -24.81 -14.57
C ASP A 29 -27.62 -25.67 -15.04
N VAL A 30 -26.43 -25.08 -15.18
CA VAL A 30 -25.21 -25.83 -15.52
C VAL A 30 -24.89 -26.88 -14.47
N LEU A 31 -25.02 -26.53 -13.18
CA LEU A 31 -24.78 -27.49 -12.10
C LEU A 31 -25.80 -28.63 -12.12
N ARG A 32 -27.10 -28.33 -12.27
CA ARG A 32 -28.15 -29.35 -12.41
C ARG A 32 -27.84 -30.29 -13.56
N ASP A 33 -27.51 -29.75 -14.73
CA ASP A 33 -27.27 -30.54 -15.93
C ASP A 33 -26.01 -31.41 -15.77
N THR A 34 -24.98 -30.90 -15.08
CA THR A 34 -23.78 -31.66 -14.73
C THR A 34 -24.10 -32.81 -13.77
N ILE A 35 -24.91 -32.57 -12.72
CA ILE A 35 -25.38 -33.61 -11.80
C ILE A 35 -26.15 -34.70 -12.55
N LEU A 36 -27.07 -34.31 -13.45
CA LEU A 36 -27.84 -35.25 -14.25
C LEU A 36 -26.97 -36.04 -15.23
N LEU A 37 -25.97 -35.40 -15.84
CA LEU A 37 -25.04 -36.04 -16.77
C LEU A 37 -24.19 -37.11 -16.08
N ARG A 38 -23.70 -36.83 -14.87
CA ARG A 38 -22.82 -37.74 -14.14
C ARG A 38 -23.56 -38.78 -13.31
N GLY A 39 -24.63 -38.34 -12.64
CA GLY A 39 -25.35 -39.09 -11.63
C GLY A 39 -26.72 -39.59 -12.05
N GLY A 40 -27.18 -39.25 -13.26
CA GLY A 40 -28.54 -39.48 -13.70
C GLY A 40 -28.98 -40.95 -13.63
N GLU A 41 -28.09 -41.89 -13.96
CA GLU A 41 -28.40 -43.33 -13.96
C GLU A 41 -28.29 -43.99 -12.58
N PHE A 42 -27.74 -43.28 -11.58
CA PHE A 42 -27.62 -43.84 -10.24
C PHE A 42 -28.97 -43.86 -9.54
N GLU A 43 -29.13 -44.89 -8.71
CA GLU A 43 -30.32 -45.03 -7.86
C GLU A 43 -30.25 -43.99 -6.75
N VAL A 44 -31.37 -43.31 -6.49
CA VAL A 44 -31.43 -42.32 -5.42
C VAL A 44 -31.54 -42.98 -4.05
N LEU A 45 -30.96 -42.35 -3.03
CA LEU A 45 -31.07 -42.80 -1.65
C LEU A 45 -32.51 -42.70 -1.13
N TYR A 46 -33.24 -41.68 -1.59
CA TYR A 46 -34.61 -41.39 -1.17
C TYR A 46 -35.56 -41.46 -2.37
N PRO A 47 -36.36 -42.54 -2.49
CA PRO A 47 -37.30 -42.70 -3.60
C PRO A 47 -38.49 -41.74 -3.58
N ASP A 48 -38.81 -41.17 -2.42
CA ASP A 48 -39.88 -40.19 -2.28
C ASP A 48 -39.44 -38.82 -2.83
N ILE A 49 -40.11 -38.34 -3.88
CA ILE A 49 -39.78 -37.09 -4.58
C ILE A 49 -39.85 -35.89 -3.64
N THR A 50 -40.87 -35.83 -2.78
CA THR A 50 -41.08 -34.69 -1.88
C THR A 50 -39.95 -34.59 -0.88
N PHE A 51 -39.59 -35.72 -0.26
CA PHE A 51 -38.44 -35.80 0.62
C PHE A 51 -37.13 -35.50 -0.09
N LEU A 52 -36.89 -36.11 -1.26
CA LEU A 52 -35.66 -35.91 -2.03
C LEU A 52 -35.48 -34.44 -2.42
N LYS A 53 -36.53 -33.76 -2.87
CA LYS A 53 -36.52 -32.32 -3.17
C LYS A 53 -36.11 -31.47 -1.97
N ASN A 54 -36.62 -31.79 -0.77
CA ASN A 54 -36.20 -31.12 0.46
C ASN A 54 -34.77 -31.48 0.87
N ALA A 55 -34.36 -32.73 0.65
CA ALA A 55 -32.99 -33.19 0.90
C ALA A 55 -31.99 -32.48 -0.02
N ILE A 56 -32.31 -32.26 -1.29
CA ILE A 56 -31.50 -31.48 -2.24
C ILE A 56 -31.32 -30.05 -1.73
N GLY A 57 -32.40 -29.41 -1.27
CA GLY A 57 -32.30 -28.07 -0.69
C GLY A 57 -31.41 -28.03 0.55
N THR A 58 -31.63 -28.96 1.48
CA THR A 58 -30.83 -29.07 2.71
C THR A 58 -29.35 -29.37 2.41
N TRP A 59 -29.09 -30.23 1.42
CA TRP A 59 -27.74 -30.52 0.95
C TRP A 59 -27.07 -29.27 0.38
N SER A 60 -27.79 -28.49 -0.42
CA SER A 60 -27.27 -27.27 -1.03
C SER A 60 -26.96 -26.19 0.03
N ASP A 61 -27.84 -26.02 1.02
CA ASP A 61 -27.61 -25.11 2.15
C ASP A 61 -26.42 -25.55 2.99
N LYS A 62 -26.26 -26.86 3.22
CA LYS A 62 -25.13 -27.43 3.97
C LYS A 62 -23.79 -27.13 3.29
N TRP A 63 -23.74 -27.22 1.96
CA TRP A 63 -22.52 -27.01 1.18
C TRP A 63 -22.31 -25.57 0.71
N MET A 64 -23.28 -24.67 0.94
CA MET A 64 -23.26 -23.28 0.50
C MET A 64 -21.94 -22.57 0.83
N HIS A 65 -21.55 -22.58 2.11
CA HIS A 65 -20.32 -21.91 2.57
C HIS A 65 -19.05 -22.46 1.90
N THR A 66 -19.02 -23.77 1.60
CA THR A 66 -17.90 -24.39 0.89
C THR A 66 -17.86 -23.93 -0.56
N MET A 67 -19.00 -23.93 -1.25
CA MET A 67 -19.10 -23.46 -2.63
C MET A 67 -18.74 -21.97 -2.75
N GLU A 68 -19.18 -21.12 -1.81
CA GLU A 68 -18.79 -19.71 -1.76
C GLU A 68 -17.27 -19.54 -1.64
N ARG A 69 -16.63 -20.35 -0.79
CA ARG A 69 -15.16 -20.31 -0.65
C ARG A 69 -14.45 -20.73 -1.92
N TRP A 70 -14.96 -21.72 -2.66
CA TRP A 70 -14.40 -22.13 -3.94
C TRP A 70 -14.51 -21.05 -4.99
N VAL A 71 -15.68 -20.41 -5.11
CA VAL A 71 -15.88 -19.27 -6.01
C VAL A 71 -14.93 -18.12 -5.65
N ASN A 72 -14.84 -17.78 -4.36
CA ASN A 72 -13.95 -16.72 -3.90
C ASN A 72 -12.48 -17.04 -4.21
N LEU A 73 -12.06 -18.30 -4.01
CA LEU A 73 -10.70 -18.75 -4.31
C LEU A 73 -10.37 -18.61 -5.81
N MET A 74 -11.32 -18.96 -6.68
CA MET A 74 -11.14 -18.85 -8.14
C MET A 74 -11.14 -17.42 -8.67
N ASN A 75 -11.66 -16.47 -7.90
CA ASN A 75 -11.66 -15.05 -8.24
C ASN A 75 -10.49 -14.27 -7.63
N ILE A 76 -9.57 -14.92 -6.91
CA ILE A 76 -8.39 -14.24 -6.35
C ILE A 76 -7.49 -13.77 -7.49
N GLU A 77 -7.17 -12.47 -7.51
CA GLU A 77 -6.19 -11.92 -8.44
C GLU A 77 -4.76 -12.14 -7.92
N TYR A 78 -3.93 -12.80 -8.73
CA TYR A 78 -2.50 -12.97 -8.46
C TYR A 78 -1.69 -13.04 -9.76
N ASN A 79 -0.37 -12.91 -9.68
CA ASN A 79 0.53 -13.14 -10.82
C ASN A 79 1.05 -14.58 -10.78
N PRO A 80 0.65 -15.47 -11.72
CA PRO A 80 0.98 -16.90 -11.66
C PRO A 80 2.47 -17.23 -11.69
N LEU A 81 3.31 -16.30 -12.16
CA LEU A 81 4.77 -16.50 -12.26
C LEU A 81 5.54 -15.83 -11.12
N GLU A 82 4.85 -15.30 -10.12
CA GLU A 82 5.44 -14.75 -8.91
C GLU A 82 5.06 -15.62 -7.72
N ASN A 83 6.08 -16.04 -6.95
CA ASN A 83 5.90 -16.80 -5.71
C ASN A 83 6.27 -15.99 -4.47
N TYR A 84 6.53 -14.70 -4.64
CA TYR A 84 6.91 -13.79 -3.60
C TYR A 84 6.24 -12.44 -3.80
N ASP A 85 5.54 -11.99 -2.76
CA ASP A 85 5.08 -10.62 -2.64
C ASP A 85 5.21 -10.22 -1.17
N ARG A 86 6.04 -9.22 -0.91
CA ARG A 86 6.28 -8.67 0.42
C ARG A 86 5.98 -7.18 0.40
N MET A 87 5.05 -6.79 1.26
CA MET A 87 4.75 -5.40 1.55
C MET A 87 5.41 -5.01 2.87
N GLU A 88 6.25 -3.98 2.84
CA GLU A 88 6.91 -3.41 4.01
C GLU A 88 6.41 -1.99 4.24
N ASN A 89 5.88 -1.74 5.42
CA ASN A 89 5.55 -0.40 5.88
C ASN A 89 6.51 -0.01 6.99
N TRP A 90 7.19 1.12 6.83
CA TRP A 90 8.09 1.69 7.82
C TRP A 90 7.62 3.09 8.18
N THR A 91 7.46 3.34 9.49
CA THR A 91 7.23 4.67 10.02
C THR A 91 8.48 5.13 10.73
N ASP A 92 9.13 6.14 10.18
CA ASP A 92 10.29 6.78 10.78
C ASP A 92 9.85 8.08 11.47
N VAL A 93 10.14 8.20 12.76
CA VAL A 93 9.84 9.40 13.55
C VAL A 93 11.14 10.14 13.78
N ASN A 94 11.39 11.15 12.95
CA ASN A 94 12.55 12.00 13.10
C ASN A 94 12.22 13.13 14.07
N GLN A 95 12.52 12.91 15.36
CA GLN A 95 12.46 13.95 16.37
C GLN A 95 13.80 14.70 16.40
N ARG A 96 13.90 15.79 15.63
CA ARG A 96 15.04 16.71 15.75
C ARG A 96 14.78 17.66 16.92
N ASN A 97 15.39 17.38 18.06
CA ASN A 97 15.40 18.31 19.18
C ASN A 97 16.64 19.22 19.07
N SER A 98 16.57 20.26 18.25
CA SER A 98 17.62 21.28 18.19
C SER A 98 17.39 22.34 19.26
N LEU A 99 17.74 22.04 20.52
CA LEU A 99 17.92 23.11 21.51
C LEU A 99 19.25 23.82 21.26
N THR A 100 19.24 24.79 20.35
CA THR A 100 20.23 25.86 20.38
C THR A 100 19.70 26.98 21.25
N SER A 101 19.73 26.81 22.57
CA SER A 101 19.57 27.93 23.50
C SER A 101 20.84 28.77 23.50
N ARG A 102 20.99 29.62 22.48
CA ARG A 102 21.94 30.72 22.55
C ARG A 102 21.27 31.90 23.22
N THR A 103 21.43 32.01 24.54
CA THR A 103 21.14 33.25 25.24
C THR A 103 22.31 34.21 25.01
N GLU A 104 22.31 34.89 23.87
CA GLU A 104 23.23 36.00 23.63
C GLU A 104 22.64 37.26 24.28
N SER A 105 22.93 37.47 25.57
CA SER A 105 22.74 38.78 26.20
C SER A 105 23.95 39.66 25.88
N ALA A 106 23.94 40.28 24.69
CA ALA A 106 24.87 41.33 24.35
C ALA A 106 24.28 42.69 24.74
N THR A 107 24.59 43.16 25.95
CA THR A 107 24.33 44.57 26.31
C THR A 107 25.53 45.40 25.90
N GLY A 108 25.58 45.78 24.62
CA GLY A 108 26.58 46.71 24.10
C GLY A 108 26.09 48.15 24.25
N LYS A 109 26.75 48.94 25.11
CA LYS A 109 26.67 50.41 25.05
C LYS A 109 27.93 50.91 24.36
N ASP A 110 27.85 51.11 23.05
CA ASP A 110 28.92 51.79 22.32
C ASP A 110 28.72 53.30 22.41
N ASN A 111 29.71 53.97 23.00
CA ASN A 111 29.80 55.42 23.04
C ASN A 111 31.09 55.83 22.31
N SER A 112 31.01 55.87 20.98
CA SER A 112 32.12 56.28 20.12
C SER A 112 32.14 57.80 19.98
N VAL A 113 33.15 58.44 20.57
CA VAL A 113 33.50 59.85 20.28
C VAL A 113 34.75 59.85 19.41
N SER A 114 34.58 60.02 18.10
CA SER A 114 35.70 60.15 17.17
C SER A 114 36.00 61.64 16.94
N SER A 115 37.14 62.12 17.44
CA SER A 115 37.70 63.43 17.11
C SER A 115 38.97 63.23 16.30
N GLY A 116 38.91 63.56 15.01
CA GLY A 116 40.01 63.36 14.07
C GLY A 116 40.41 64.67 13.42
N ASN A 117 41.65 65.11 13.65
CA ASN A 117 42.23 66.27 12.98
C ASN A 117 43.29 65.77 11.98
N GLY A 118 42.91 65.66 10.70
CA GLY A 118 43.77 65.10 9.65
C GLY A 118 44.33 66.18 8.74
N ALA A 119 45.67 66.30 8.66
CA ALA A 119 46.35 67.11 7.65
C ALA A 119 46.92 66.18 6.57
N THR A 120 46.67 66.49 5.30
CA THR A 120 47.21 65.72 4.17
C THR A 120 48.17 66.61 3.39
N GLU A 121 49.44 66.21 3.29
CA GLU A 121 50.49 66.95 2.58
C GLU A 121 51.01 66.12 1.40
N ASN A 122 51.17 66.75 0.23
CA ASN A 122 51.59 66.08 -1.01
C ASN A 122 53.09 66.35 -1.27
N THR A 123 53.91 65.31 -1.19
CA THR A 123 55.38 65.41 -1.13
C THR A 123 56.06 65.49 -2.49
N ARG A 124 55.67 66.44 -3.34
CA ARG A 124 56.37 66.74 -4.61
C ARG A 124 57.27 67.95 -4.45
N SER A 125 58.55 67.83 -4.85
CA SER A 125 59.52 68.92 -4.88
C SER A 125 60.00 69.22 -6.30
N ALA A 126 60.36 70.48 -6.57
CA ALA A 126 60.89 70.93 -7.86
C ALA A 126 62.33 70.44 -8.07
N PHE A 127 62.69 70.11 -9.31
CA PHE A 127 63.99 69.51 -9.68
C PHE A 127 65.20 70.44 -9.48
N ASP A 128 64.99 71.71 -9.19
CA ASP A 128 65.99 72.76 -9.04
C ASP A 128 66.32 73.14 -7.59
N SER A 129 65.70 72.49 -6.60
CA SER A 129 65.91 72.77 -5.18
C SER A 129 66.67 71.63 -4.49
N SER A 130 67.74 71.95 -3.77
CA SER A 130 68.48 70.99 -2.92
C SER A 130 67.80 70.71 -1.57
N THR A 131 66.66 71.35 -1.28
CA THR A 131 65.86 71.14 -0.07
C THR A 131 64.40 70.87 -0.41
N TYR A 132 63.75 70.02 0.39
CA TYR A 132 62.35 69.64 0.21
C TYR A 132 61.43 70.85 0.30
N GLN A 133 60.68 71.12 -0.77
CA GLN A 133 59.62 72.12 -0.80
C GLN A 133 58.34 71.46 -1.32
N PRO A 134 57.29 71.33 -0.49
CA PRO A 134 56.03 70.72 -0.91
C PRO A 134 55.31 71.63 -1.90
N HIS A 135 54.77 71.03 -2.97
CA HIS A 135 54.05 71.77 -4.01
C HIS A 135 52.72 72.36 -3.51
N ASP A 136 51.98 71.63 -2.67
CA ASP A 136 50.69 72.06 -2.11
C ASP A 136 50.45 71.46 -0.72
N LYS A 137 49.84 72.26 0.18
CA LYS A 137 49.37 71.82 1.49
C LYS A 137 47.87 72.06 1.61
N SER A 138 47.10 70.98 1.74
CA SER A 138 45.65 71.06 1.94
C SER A 138 45.29 70.69 3.38
N THR A 139 44.74 71.66 4.11
CA THR A 139 44.26 71.46 5.49
C THR A 139 42.75 71.49 5.50
N SER A 140 42.12 70.35 5.77
CA SER A 140 40.67 70.26 5.99
C SER A 140 40.39 70.20 7.49
N ALA A 141 39.95 71.32 8.07
CA ALA A 141 39.46 71.36 9.45
C ALA A 141 37.96 71.02 9.45
N SER A 142 37.59 69.81 9.88
CA SER A 142 36.20 69.44 10.12
C SER A 142 35.95 69.46 11.62
N ASN A 143 35.28 70.49 12.12
CA ASN A 143 34.92 70.61 13.53
C ASN A 143 33.46 70.17 13.71
N GLY A 144 33.22 68.86 13.62
CA GLY A 144 31.91 68.25 13.79
C GLY A 144 31.97 67.14 14.84
N ILE A 145 31.29 67.31 15.96
CA ILE A 145 31.07 66.24 16.95
C ILE A 145 29.81 65.48 16.52
N ASN A 146 29.98 64.28 15.96
CA ASN A 146 28.86 63.38 15.70
C ASN A 146 28.65 62.48 16.91
N THR A 147 27.58 62.72 17.67
CA THR A 147 27.14 61.85 18.75
C THR A 147 26.02 60.95 18.24
N SER A 148 26.31 59.67 18.02
CA SER A 148 25.31 58.67 17.67
C SER A 148 25.08 57.75 18.86
N LYS A 149 23.87 57.75 19.42
CA LYS A 149 23.46 56.84 20.49
C LYS A 149 22.53 55.80 19.89
N SER A 150 22.97 54.55 19.83
CA SER A 150 22.17 53.41 19.39
C SER A 150 21.97 52.47 20.58
N GLU A 151 20.73 52.28 21.00
CA GLU A 151 20.35 51.27 21.99
C GLU A 151 19.50 50.22 21.25
N THR A 152 20.02 48.98 21.15
CA THR A 152 19.26 47.85 20.59
C THR A 152 19.13 46.77 21.66
N THR A 153 17.91 46.45 22.06
CA THR A 153 17.59 45.30 22.90
C THR A 153 16.81 44.30 22.07
N ALA A 154 17.46 43.21 21.66
CA ALA A 154 16.80 42.09 21.02
C ALA A 154 16.86 40.87 21.95
N ALA A 155 15.70 40.47 22.47
CA ALA A 155 15.52 39.19 23.14
C ALA A 155 14.58 38.35 22.26
N GLY A 156 15.14 37.40 21.52
CA GLY A 156 14.38 36.47 20.70
C GLY A 156 14.68 35.04 21.14
N ASN A 157 13.68 34.34 21.66
CA ASN A 157 13.74 32.89 21.81
C ASN A 157 13.09 32.27 20.58
N THR A 158 13.86 31.63 19.71
CA THR A 158 13.34 30.75 18.66
C THR A 158 13.50 29.30 19.10
N SER A 159 12.37 28.61 19.29
CA SER A 159 12.32 27.17 19.54
C SER A 159 11.62 26.50 18.37
N ASP A 160 12.39 26.05 17.38
CA ASP A 160 11.88 25.21 16.28
C ASP A 160 11.91 23.75 16.71
N ALA A 161 10.77 23.25 17.19
CA ALA A 161 10.54 21.82 17.40
C ALA A 161 9.77 21.26 16.19
N SER A 162 10.49 20.66 15.24
CA SER A 162 9.88 19.97 14.10
C SER A 162 9.80 18.46 14.38
N ASN A 163 8.58 17.92 14.54
CA ASN A 163 8.34 16.47 14.51
C ASN A 163 8.05 16.06 13.06
N GLU A 164 9.05 15.53 12.35
CA GLU A 164 8.85 14.98 11.01
C GLU A 164 8.50 13.49 11.10
N LEU A 165 7.23 13.15 10.88
CA LEU A 165 6.76 11.78 10.67
C LEU A 165 6.97 11.41 9.19
N LEU A 166 7.93 10.53 8.92
CA LEU A 166 8.24 10.03 7.59
C LEU A 166 7.68 8.62 7.44
N GLN A 167 6.56 8.47 6.72
CA GLN A 167 6.02 7.17 6.34
C GLN A 167 6.63 6.72 5.01
N LYS A 168 7.23 5.54 4.98
CA LYS A 168 7.76 4.88 3.77
C LYS A 168 7.04 3.55 3.58
N SER A 169 6.63 3.26 2.35
CA SER A 169 6.11 1.96 1.97
C SER A 169 6.94 1.41 0.81
N GLY A 170 7.31 0.12 0.89
CA GLY A 170 8.03 -0.60 -0.15
C GLY A 170 7.29 -1.91 -0.47
N ARG A 171 7.25 -2.26 -1.76
CA ARG A 171 6.74 -3.56 -2.23
C ARG A 171 7.86 -4.27 -2.98
N ALA A 172 8.18 -5.49 -2.56
CA ALA A 172 9.13 -6.37 -3.23
C ALA A 172 8.37 -7.61 -3.69
N HIS A 173 8.25 -7.82 -4.99
CA HIS A 173 7.54 -8.95 -5.58
C HIS A 173 8.37 -9.60 -6.71
N GLY A 174 8.10 -10.86 -7.03
CA GLY A 174 8.82 -11.60 -8.07
C GLY A 174 8.92 -13.10 -7.82
N ASN A 175 9.91 -13.74 -8.45
CA ASN A 175 10.26 -15.13 -8.19
C ASN A 175 11.54 -15.22 -7.32
N ILE A 176 11.50 -15.97 -6.22
CA ILE A 176 12.67 -16.18 -5.30
C ILE A 176 13.76 -17.04 -5.97
N GLY A 177 13.46 -17.70 -7.09
CA GLY A 177 14.41 -18.51 -7.84
C GLY A 177 14.57 -19.94 -7.31
N VAL A 178 13.77 -20.34 -6.33
CA VAL A 178 13.67 -21.75 -5.85
C VAL A 178 12.75 -22.57 -6.75
N VAL A 179 11.68 -21.95 -7.25
CA VAL A 179 10.72 -22.59 -8.15
C VAL A 179 10.95 -22.03 -9.56
N SER A 180 11.07 -22.92 -10.55
CA SER A 180 11.19 -22.48 -11.94
C SER A 180 9.87 -21.90 -12.45
N SER A 181 9.92 -20.96 -13.39
CA SER A 181 8.70 -20.43 -14.02
C SER A 181 7.89 -21.53 -14.72
N GLN A 182 8.55 -22.58 -15.21
CA GLN A 182 7.89 -23.75 -15.81
C GLN A 182 7.09 -24.56 -14.77
N ASP A 183 7.62 -24.74 -13.56
CA ASP A 183 6.94 -25.47 -12.48
C ASP A 183 5.77 -24.66 -11.91
N MET A 184 5.89 -23.33 -11.80
CA MET A 184 4.76 -22.47 -11.43
C MET A 184 3.66 -22.50 -12.49
N ALA A 185 4.02 -22.41 -13.76
CA ALA A 185 3.05 -22.53 -14.86
C ALA A 185 2.36 -23.90 -14.93
N ARG A 186 3.01 -24.98 -14.47
CA ARG A 186 2.38 -26.30 -14.35
C ARG A 186 1.35 -26.31 -13.24
N GLN A 187 1.69 -25.81 -12.05
CA GLN A 187 0.77 -25.71 -10.91
C GLN A 187 -0.45 -24.85 -11.26
N GLU A 188 -0.23 -23.73 -11.94
CA GLU A 188 -1.30 -22.86 -12.44
C GLU A 188 -2.23 -23.62 -13.40
N ARG A 189 -1.67 -24.40 -14.32
CA ARG A 189 -2.44 -25.22 -15.24
C ARG A 189 -3.27 -26.29 -14.52
N GLU A 190 -2.71 -26.91 -13.47
CA GLU A 190 -3.44 -27.88 -12.65
C GLU A 190 -4.66 -27.24 -11.98
N LEU A 191 -4.53 -26.00 -11.50
CA LEU A 191 -5.67 -25.24 -10.98
C LEU A 191 -6.73 -24.97 -12.06
N TYR A 192 -6.33 -24.64 -13.28
CA TYR A 192 -7.28 -24.46 -14.40
C TYR A 192 -7.97 -25.75 -14.86
N TYR A 193 -7.33 -26.91 -14.68
CA TYR A 193 -7.96 -28.20 -14.98
C TYR A 193 -8.99 -28.61 -13.93
N TRP A 194 -8.92 -28.04 -12.73
CA TRP A 194 -9.90 -28.30 -11.69
C TRP A 194 -11.25 -27.68 -12.06
N ASN A 195 -12.26 -28.53 -12.25
CA ASN A 195 -13.60 -28.10 -12.61
C ASN A 195 -14.51 -28.15 -11.37
N MET A 196 -14.91 -26.98 -10.89
CA MET A 196 -15.78 -26.84 -9.71
C MET A 196 -17.13 -27.53 -9.87
N TYR A 197 -17.74 -27.52 -11.06
CA TYR A 197 -19.05 -28.16 -11.28
C TYR A 197 -18.98 -29.67 -11.14
N GLU A 198 -17.88 -30.26 -11.61
CA GLU A 198 -17.61 -31.69 -11.51
C GLU A 198 -17.47 -32.12 -10.04
N GLU A 199 -16.69 -31.38 -9.26
CA GLU A 199 -16.51 -31.65 -7.83
C GLU A 199 -17.81 -31.52 -7.03
N ILE A 200 -18.62 -30.49 -7.32
CA ILE A 200 -19.92 -30.33 -6.66
C ILE A 200 -20.86 -31.49 -7.03
N ALA A 201 -20.86 -31.93 -8.29
CA ALA A 201 -21.67 -33.05 -8.73
C ALA A 201 -21.23 -34.37 -8.06
N ASP A 202 -19.93 -34.59 -7.86
CA ASP A 202 -19.44 -35.75 -7.10
C ASP A 202 -19.87 -35.73 -5.64
N LEU A 203 -19.82 -34.56 -4.99
CA LEU A 203 -20.36 -34.40 -3.63
C LEU A 203 -21.85 -34.73 -3.57
N PHE A 204 -22.63 -34.29 -4.55
CA PHE A 204 -24.05 -34.61 -4.65
C PHE A 204 -24.29 -36.12 -4.76
N ILE A 205 -23.62 -36.75 -5.71
CA ILE A 205 -23.77 -38.18 -6.01
C ILE A 205 -23.38 -39.02 -4.79
N SER A 206 -22.29 -38.67 -4.12
CA SER A 206 -21.79 -39.42 -2.95
C SER A 206 -22.75 -39.43 -1.76
N GLU A 207 -23.60 -38.41 -1.63
CA GLU A 207 -24.50 -38.28 -0.48
C GLU A 207 -25.95 -38.69 -0.79
N LEU A 208 -26.43 -38.38 -2.00
CA LEU A 208 -27.85 -38.53 -2.37
C LEU A 208 -28.11 -39.69 -3.34
N CYS A 209 -27.08 -40.30 -3.89
CA CYS A 209 -27.18 -41.48 -4.74
C CYS A 209 -26.50 -42.69 -4.08
N ILE A 210 -27.05 -43.87 -4.35
CA ILE A 210 -26.46 -45.14 -3.93
C ILE A 210 -25.37 -45.46 -4.95
N PHE A 211 -24.13 -45.16 -4.56
CA PHE A 211 -22.95 -45.53 -5.31
C PHE A 211 -22.45 -46.90 -4.82
N VAL A 212 -22.59 -47.94 -5.65
CA VAL A 212 -21.96 -49.24 -5.39
C VAL A 212 -20.57 -49.21 -6.01
N TYR A 213 -19.54 -49.32 -5.17
CA TYR A 213 -18.13 -49.41 -5.58
C TYR A 213 -17.78 -50.83 -6.03
#